data_AF-A0A6A3QVW4-F1
#
_entry.id   AF-A0A6A3QVW4-F1
#
_cell.length_a   1.000
_cell.length_b   1.000
_cell.length_c   1.000
_cell.angle_alpha   90.00
_cell.angle_beta   90.00
_cell.angle_gamma   90.00
#
_symmetry.space_group_name_H-M   'P 1'
#
loop_
_entity.id
_entity.type
_entity.pdbx_description
1 polymer ?
#
loop_
_entity_poly.entity_id
_entity_poly.type
_entity_poly.pdbx_seq_one_letter_code
_entity_poly.pdbx_strand_id
1 'polypeptide(L)'
;MGTGVYWPVAERAYGFRWSEEVKLKMLGQHLVGKAGRFFREQANTWWTIFSFLFYALGQMNATFTVRLSMQNATVMFMAPMDTARSWNDHFLYLIALMRLTDASLAMVL
;
A
#
# COMPACT_ATOMS: atom_id res chain seq x y z
N MET A 1 -7.23 -8.03 5.49
CA MET A 1 -7.28 -8.50 4.09
C MET A 1 -7.08 -7.29 3.18
N GLY A 2 -5.84 -7.00 2.81
CA GLY A 2 -5.53 -5.93 1.86
C GLY A 2 -5.65 -6.47 0.45
N THR A 3 -6.53 -5.90 -0.36
CA THR A 3 -6.69 -6.19 -1.79
C THR A 3 -5.52 -5.61 -2.58
N GLY A 4 -4.33 -6.14 -2.31
CA GLY A 4 -3.23 -6.04 -3.23
C GLY A 4 -3.51 -6.94 -4.41
N VAL A 5 -3.25 -6.41 -5.61
CA VAL A 5 -3.22 -7.11 -6.89
C VAL A 5 -4.59 -7.22 -7.59
N TYR A 6 -4.97 -6.15 -8.31
CA TYR A 6 -6.02 -6.14 -9.35
C TYR A 6 -5.69 -6.98 -10.59
N TRP A 7 -4.47 -7.52 -10.65
CA TRP A 7 -3.93 -8.19 -11.82
C TRP A 7 -4.62 -9.53 -12.16
N PRO A 8 -4.92 -10.43 -11.21
CA PRO A 8 -5.64 -11.67 -11.50
C PRO A 8 -7.08 -11.43 -11.96
N VAL A 9 -7.66 -10.27 -11.62
CA VAL A 9 -8.99 -9.87 -12.08
C VAL A 9 -8.91 -9.35 -13.51
N ALA A 10 -7.91 -8.51 -13.82
CA ALA A 10 -7.66 -8.01 -15.16
C ALA A 10 -7.30 -9.13 -16.16
N GLU A 11 -6.36 -10.02 -15.81
CA GLU A 11 -5.95 -11.14 -16.69
C GLU A 11 -7.13 -12.06 -17.03
N ARG A 12 -8.04 -12.25 -16.07
CA ARG A 12 -9.24 -13.07 -16.25
C ARG A 12 -10.30 -12.38 -17.11
N ALA A 13 -10.46 -11.05 -16.99
CA ALA A 13 -11.39 -10.28 -17.78
C ALA A 13 -10.97 -10.15 -19.26
N TYR A 14 -9.66 -10.08 -19.53
CA TYR A 14 -9.11 -9.96 -20.89
C TYR A 14 -8.70 -11.29 -21.52
N GLY A 15 -8.83 -12.41 -20.80
CA GLY A 15 -8.45 -13.75 -21.29
C GLY A 15 -6.96 -13.88 -21.63
N PHE A 16 -6.14 -12.96 -21.11
CA PHE A 16 -4.72 -12.84 -21.46
C PHE A 16 -3.89 -12.77 -20.19
N ARG A 17 -2.87 -13.62 -20.10
CA ARG A 17 -1.92 -13.63 -18.98
C ARG A 17 -0.66 -12.89 -19.39
N TRP A 18 -0.39 -11.77 -18.74
CA TRP A 18 0.83 -11.02 -18.97
C TRP A 18 2.03 -11.75 -18.34
N SER A 19 3.20 -11.71 -18.98
CA SER A 19 4.43 -12.23 -18.36
C SER A 19 4.79 -11.38 -17.14
N GLU A 20 5.36 -11.99 -16.10
CA GLU A 20 5.77 -11.28 -14.87
C GLU A 20 6.69 -10.08 -15.17
N GLU A 21 7.51 -10.18 -16.22
CA GLU A 21 8.38 -9.11 -16.69
C GLU A 21 7.58 -7.89 -17.18
N VAL A 22 6.53 -8.12 -17.96
CA VAL A 22 5.62 -7.06 -18.41
C VAL A 22 4.93 -6.42 -17.21
N LYS A 23 4.50 -7.21 -16.21
CA LYS A 23 3.87 -6.67 -15.00
C LYS A 23 4.83 -5.79 -14.21
N LEU A 24 6.07 -6.23 -14.04
CA LEU A 24 7.12 -5.49 -13.34
C LEU A 24 7.44 -4.17 -14.05
N LYS A 25 7.55 -4.21 -15.38
CA LYS A 25 7.76 -3.03 -16.22
C LYS A 25 6.60 -2.03 -16.06
N MET A 26 5.36 -2.52 -16.14
CA MET A 26 4.17 -1.68 -15.97
C MET A 26 4.11 -1.05 -14.58
N LEU A 27 4.39 -1.82 -13.52
CA LEU A 27 4.49 -1.28 -12.17
C LEU A 27 5.52 -0.14 -12.11
N GLY A 28 6.70 -0.32 -12.68
CA GLY A 28 7.75 0.70 -12.72
C GLY A 28 7.36 1.98 -13.45
N GLN A 29 6.49 1.90 -14.48
CA GLN A 29 6.00 3.06 -15.22
C GLN A 29 5.00 3.90 -14.41
N HIS A 30 4.22 3.28 -13.53
CA HIS A 30 3.23 3.97 -12.70
C HIS A 30 3.81 4.49 -11.37
N LEU A 31 5.00 4.04 -10.96
CA LEU A 31 5.66 4.51 -9.75
C LEU A 31 6.39 5.83 -9.99
N VAL A 32 6.03 6.86 -9.20
CA VAL A 32 6.62 8.20 -9.26
C VAL A 32 7.33 8.55 -7.95
N GLY A 33 8.08 9.67 -7.96
CA GLY A 33 8.75 10.21 -6.77
C GLY A 33 9.82 9.28 -6.17
N LYS A 34 9.91 9.26 -4.84
CA LYS A 34 10.90 8.46 -4.09
C LYS A 34 10.72 6.96 -4.32
N ALA A 35 9.47 6.49 -4.33
CA ALA A 35 9.15 5.10 -4.59
C ALA A 35 9.56 4.66 -6.01
N GLY A 36 9.29 5.49 -7.02
CA GLY A 36 9.70 5.19 -8.40
C GLY A 36 11.23 5.14 -8.59
N ARG A 37 11.99 6.06 -7.96
CA ARG A 37 13.46 6.01 -8.01
C ARG A 37 14.00 4.74 -7.38
N PHE A 38 13.58 4.44 -6.14
CA PHE A 38 14.01 3.23 -5.44
C PHE A 38 13.67 1.96 -6.23
N PHE A 39 12.46 1.87 -6.79
CA PHE A 39 12.07 0.72 -7.60
C PHE A 39 13.00 0.53 -8.80
N ARG A 40 13.32 1.59 -9.56
CA ARG A 40 14.20 1.48 -10.74
C ARG A 40 15.63 1.05 -10.39
N GLU A 41 16.13 1.48 -9.24
CA GLU A 41 17.46 1.09 -8.75
C GLU A 41 17.51 -0.39 -8.36
N GLN A 42 16.41 -0.95 -7.85
CA GLN A 42 16.38 -2.29 -7.27
C GLN A 42 15.74 -3.35 -8.16
N ALA A 43 14.92 -2.97 -9.14
CA ALA A 43 14.11 -3.90 -9.94
C ALA A 43 14.93 -5.00 -10.61
N ASN A 44 16.09 -4.65 -11.19
CA ASN A 44 16.98 -5.62 -11.82
C ASN A 44 17.53 -6.62 -10.80
N THR A 45 17.99 -6.13 -9.64
CA THR A 45 18.49 -6.99 -8.55
C THR A 45 17.40 -7.96 -8.08
N TRP A 46 16.20 -7.46 -7.80
CA TRP A 46 15.08 -8.30 -7.39
C TRP A 46 14.70 -9.33 -8.44
N TRP A 47 14.76 -8.96 -9.73
CA TRP A 47 14.47 -9.87 -10.83
C TRP A 47 15.44 -11.05 -10.89
N THR A 48 16.72 -10.81 -10.60
CA THR A 48 17.74 -11.89 -10.55
C THR A 48 17.58 -12.81 -9.34
N ILE A 49 17.05 -12.30 -8.23
CA ILE A 49 16.80 -13.10 -7.02
C ILE A 49 15.52 -13.93 -7.20
N PHE A 50 14.43 -13.28 -7.62
CA PHE A 50 13.15 -13.92 -7.80
C PHE A 50 12.32 -13.18 -8.86
N SER A 51 12.17 -13.79 -10.03
CA SER A 51 11.56 -13.19 -11.22
C SER A 51 10.01 -13.17 -11.19
N PHE A 52 9.44 -12.76 -10.05
CA PHE A 52 8.00 -12.59 -9.87
C PHE A 52 7.68 -11.22 -9.29
N LEU A 53 6.64 -10.57 -9.82
CA LEU A 53 6.16 -9.26 -9.41
C LEU A 53 5.88 -9.21 -7.90
N PHE A 54 5.31 -10.29 -7.35
CA PHE A 54 4.96 -10.35 -5.93
C PHE A 54 6.17 -10.10 -5.01
N TYR A 55 7.36 -10.56 -5.39
CA TYR A 55 8.57 -10.32 -4.60
C TYR A 55 8.94 -8.85 -4.57
N ALA A 56 8.94 -8.17 -5.73
CA ALA A 56 9.16 -6.74 -5.81
C ALA A 56 8.11 -5.94 -5.02
N LEU A 57 6.82 -6.34 -5.08
CA LEU A 57 5.77 -5.74 -4.26
C LEU A 57 6.04 -5.93 -2.76
N GLY A 58 6.52 -7.10 -2.34
CA GLY A 58 6.92 -7.37 -0.97
C GLY A 58 8.07 -6.48 -0.50
N GLN A 59 9.10 -6.28 -1.33
CA GLN A 59 10.23 -5.40 -1.01
C GLN A 59 9.82 -3.92 -0.93
N MET A 60 8.99 -3.47 -1.87
CA MET A 60 8.40 -2.13 -1.85
C MET A 60 7.56 -1.94 -0.59
N ASN A 61 6.74 -2.92 -0.23
CA ASN A 61 5.97 -2.88 1.00
C ASN A 61 6.90 -2.82 2.22
N ALA A 62 7.90 -3.69 2.35
CA ALA A 62 8.82 -3.66 3.49
C ALA A 62 9.56 -2.32 3.64
N THR A 63 9.92 -1.69 2.52
CA THR A 63 10.67 -0.41 2.51
C THR A 63 9.79 0.80 2.80
N PHE A 64 8.59 0.84 2.21
CA PHE A 64 7.71 2.01 2.27
C PHE A 64 6.52 1.86 3.21
N THR A 65 6.35 0.70 3.85
CA THR A 65 5.35 0.55 4.92
C THR A 65 5.70 1.51 6.04
N VAL A 66 4.86 2.52 6.23
CA VAL A 66 4.89 3.34 7.43
C VAL A 66 4.24 2.53 8.54
N ARG A 67 5.04 2.03 9.47
CA ARG A 67 4.52 1.56 10.75
C ARG A 67 4.19 2.80 11.58
N LEU A 68 2.89 3.07 11.74
CA LEU A 68 2.43 4.12 12.65
C LEU A 68 2.83 3.73 14.07
N SER A 69 3.67 4.54 14.71
CA SER A 69 3.88 4.41 16.15
C SER A 69 2.59 4.77 16.88
N MET A 70 2.40 4.24 18.08
CA MET A 70 1.24 4.58 18.90
C MET A 70 1.19 6.10 19.18
N GLN A 71 2.34 6.75 19.35
CA GLN A 71 2.41 8.21 19.50
C GLN A 71 1.89 8.96 18.26
N ASN A 72 2.30 8.56 17.05
CA ASN A 72 1.81 9.18 15.81
C ASN A 72 0.31 8.90 15.60
N ALA A 73 -0.14 7.70 15.97
CA ALA A 73 -1.55 7.34 15.95
C ALA A 73 -2.37 8.21 16.89
N THR A 74 -1.92 8.42 18.13
CA THR A 74 -2.60 9.28 19.11
C THR A 74 -2.72 10.71 18.58
N VAL A 75 -1.68 11.26 17.95
CA VAL A 75 -1.76 12.58 17.30
C VAL A 75 -2.83 12.59 16.20
N MET A 76 -2.93 11.53 15.40
CA MET A 76 -3.95 11.40 14.36
C MET A 76 -5.37 11.22 14.92
N PHE A 77 -5.53 10.52 16.05
CA PHE A 77 -6.82 10.37 16.74
C PHE A 77 -7.31 11.67 17.35
N MET A 78 -6.41 12.50 17.89
CA MET A 78 -6.74 13.79 18.50
C MET A 78 -6.87 14.93 17.48
N ALA A 79 -6.53 14.68 16.21
CA ALA A 79 -6.63 15.71 15.18
C ALA A 79 -8.10 16.07 14.92
N PRO A 80 -8.44 17.36 14.76
CA PRO A 80 -9.80 17.77 14.42
C PRO A 80 -10.22 17.17 13.08
N MET A 81 -11.51 16.86 12.95
CA MET A 81 -12.07 16.36 11.69
C MET A 81 -11.83 17.39 10.57
N ASP A 82 -11.32 16.91 9.44
CA ASP A 82 -11.20 17.72 8.23
C ASP A 82 -12.59 18.20 7.78
N THR A 83 -12.74 19.51 7.60
CA THR A 83 -13.98 20.15 7.17
C THR A 83 -14.50 19.67 5.81
N ALA A 84 -13.62 19.11 4.96
CA ALA A 84 -14.00 18.54 3.67
C ALA A 84 -14.52 17.09 3.78
N ARG A 85 -14.42 16.45 4.95
CA ARG A 85 -14.77 15.04 5.17
C ARG A 85 -16.16 14.91 5.80
N SER A 86 -16.98 13.99 5.28
CA SER A 86 -18.26 13.66 5.90
C SER A 86 -18.04 12.89 7.21
N TRP A 87 -19.03 12.89 8.11
CA TRP A 87 -18.98 12.10 9.35
C TRP A 87 -18.80 10.60 9.09
N ASN A 88 -19.44 10.05 8.05
CA ASN A 88 -19.29 8.65 7.68
C ASN A 88 -17.85 8.34 7.26
N ASP A 89 -17.25 9.19 6.42
CA ASP A 89 -15.87 9.01 5.99
C ASP A 89 -14.89 9.20 7.16
N HIS A 90 -15.21 10.09 8.10
CA HIS A 90 -14.41 10.28 9.30
C HIS A 90 -14.46 9.06 10.23
N PHE A 91 -15.63 8.46 10.42
CA PHE A 91 -15.77 7.23 11.19
C PHE A 91 -14.99 6.07 10.56
N LEU A 92 -15.08 5.89 9.24
CA LEU A 92 -14.30 4.87 8.53
C LEU A 92 -12.79 5.11 8.63
N TYR A 93 -12.36 6.37 8.60
CA TYR A 93 -10.97 6.76 8.84
C TYR A 93 -10.49 6.32 10.24
N LEU A 94 -11.27 6.58 11.29
CA LEU A 94 -10.92 6.19 12.66
C LEU A 94 -10.83 4.66 12.82
N ILE A 95 -11.73 3.91 12.20
CA ILE A 95 -11.65 2.43 12.16
C ILE A 95 -10.38 1.95 11.46
N ALA A 96 -10.04 2.55 10.32
CA ALA A 96 -8.82 2.19 9.60
C ALA A 96 -7.58 2.48 10.44
N LEU A 97 -7.55 3.63 11.13
CA LEU A 97 -6.45 4.01 12.01
C LEU A 97 -6.30 3.04 13.18
N MET A 98 -7.40 2.65 13.86
CA MET A 98 -7.37 1.65 14.95
C MET A 98 -6.76 0.33 14.50
N ARG A 99 -7.16 -0.17 13.33
CA ARG A 99 -6.66 -1.44 12.78
C ARG A 99 -5.19 -1.38 12.40
N LEU A 100 -4.69 -0.22 12.00
CA LEU A 100 -3.28 -0.04 11.63
C LEU A 100 -2.36 0.04 12.85
N THR A 101 -2.90 0.34 14.01
CA THR A 101 -2.13 0.64 15.22
C THR A 101 -2.41 -0.32 16.36
N ASP A 102 -3.25 -1.34 16.12
CA ASP A 102 -3.82 -2.24 17.14
C ASP A 102 -4.35 -1.47 18.37
N ALA A 103 -4.84 -0.24 18.15
CA ALA A 103 -5.31 0.63 19.23
C ALA A 103 -6.68 0.15 19.72
N SER A 104 -6.88 0.21 21.04
CA SER A 104 -8.16 -0.16 21.63
C SER A 104 -9.22 0.91 21.35
N LEU A 105 -10.49 0.50 21.38
CA LEU A 105 -11.65 1.38 21.20
C LEU A 105 -11.65 2.56 22.19
N ALA A 106 -11.01 2.40 23.36
CA ALA A 106 -10.91 3.42 24.40
C ALA A 106 -10.02 4.62 24.02
N MET A 107 -9.28 4.56 22.90
CA MET A 107 -8.57 5.73 22.36
C MET A 107 -9.41 6.56 21.38
N VAL A 108 -10.60 6.09 21.01
CA VAL A 108 -11.48 6.73 20.01
C VAL A 108 -12.75 7.33 20.64
N LEU A 109 -13.05 6.95 21.89
CA LEU A 109 -14.16 7.42 22.70
C LEU A 109 -13.64 8.33 23.82
#